data_AF-A0A5N6EDK8-F1
#
_entry.id   AF-A0A5N6EDK8-F1
#
_cell.length_a   1.000
_cell.length_b   1.000
_cell.length_c   1.000
_cell.angle_alpha   90.00
_cell.angle_beta   90.00
_cell.angle_gamma   90.00
#
_symmetry.space_group_name_H-M   'P 1'
#
loop_
_entity.id
_entity.type
_entity.pdbx_description
1 polymer ?
#
loop_
_entity_poly.entity_id
_entity_poly.type
_entity_poly.pdbx_seq_one_letter_code
_entity_poly.pdbx_strand_id
1 'polypeptide(L)'
;MPSQTTALPLWEAQRPPVKKIEDYRAGYPRYTALLSSHSPYFLCRSFNRLRARVLLLKQDRLSLLEQQLDKLDQEESCDLFLGRSRNDKNLERITTLAEIDSCLTDYDNYLERTRRTLALGPPSERDTQALQNWLDGTGMIAREERAYLSHSRDLVTVTPADDTAMTHLETWRFQKSTTHTPTHCGCLAQVAKALLLFVITMLLLLPVILCNITTSATLRVIIIMAFTISYLLILSILAKSRTIELIIAGAT
;
A
#
# COMPACT_ATOMS: atom_id res chain seq x y z
N MET A 1 17.29 11.26 62.83
CA MET A 1 16.91 10.62 61.55
C MET A 1 17.48 11.49 60.43
N PRO A 2 18.62 11.14 59.82
CA PRO A 2 19.20 11.98 58.78
C PRO A 2 18.55 11.66 57.43
N SER A 3 18.05 12.70 56.79
CA SER A 3 17.43 12.72 55.46
C SER A 3 18.44 12.28 54.41
N GLN A 4 18.19 11.15 53.75
CA GLN A 4 18.98 10.72 52.60
C GLN A 4 18.73 11.67 51.44
N THR A 5 19.74 12.46 51.09
CA THR A 5 19.80 13.20 49.83
C THR A 5 20.18 12.19 48.76
N THR A 6 19.20 11.72 48.00
CA THR A 6 19.42 10.85 46.84
C THR A 6 20.14 11.65 45.76
N ALA A 7 21.47 11.50 45.69
CA ALA A 7 22.27 12.07 44.62
C ALA A 7 21.85 11.40 43.28
N LEU A 8 21.38 12.21 42.34
CA LEU A 8 21.07 11.77 40.98
C LEU A 8 22.34 11.16 40.34
N PRO A 9 22.22 10.05 39.60
CA PRO A 9 23.38 9.33 39.08
C PRO A 9 24.11 10.13 37.98
N LEU A 10 25.45 10.06 38.01
CA LEU A 10 26.39 10.88 37.24
C LEU A 10 26.22 10.82 35.70
N TRP A 11 25.58 9.78 35.17
CA TRP A 11 25.31 9.63 33.73
C TRP A 11 24.17 10.52 33.23
N GLU A 12 23.30 11.00 34.13
CA GLU A 12 22.21 11.92 33.77
C GLU A 12 22.72 13.36 33.57
N ALA A 13 23.90 13.68 34.13
CA ALA A 13 24.58 14.97 33.99
C ALA A 13 25.36 15.14 32.66
N GLN A 14 25.43 14.09 31.83
CA GLN A 14 26.25 14.08 30.60
C GLN A 14 25.44 13.96 29.30
N ARG A 15 24.11 14.15 29.35
CA ARG A 15 23.35 14.30 28.10
C ARG A 15 23.77 15.61 27.45
N PRO A 16 24.30 15.60 26.21
CA PRO A 16 24.58 16.83 25.50
C PRO A 16 23.29 17.67 25.45
N PRO A 17 23.37 18.99 25.65
CA PRO A 17 22.19 19.85 25.64
C PRO A 17 21.44 19.67 24.31
N VAL A 18 20.12 19.50 24.39
CA VAL A 18 19.28 19.37 23.19
C VAL A 18 19.41 20.67 22.40
N LYS A 19 20.06 20.58 21.23
CA LYS A 19 20.24 21.71 20.33
C LYS A 19 18.89 22.13 19.77
N LYS A 20 18.52 23.40 19.92
CA LYS A 20 17.27 23.93 19.37
C LYS A 20 17.37 24.03 17.85
N ILE A 21 16.22 24.04 17.17
CA ILE A 21 16.17 24.13 15.70
C ILE A 21 16.83 25.43 15.23
N GLU A 22 16.64 26.52 15.96
CA GLU A 22 17.18 27.84 15.66
C GLU A 22 18.71 27.89 15.72
N ASP A 23 19.33 27.00 16.51
CA ASP A 23 20.79 26.92 16.68
C ASP A 23 21.50 26.34 15.44
N TYR A 24 20.75 25.82 14.47
CA TYR A 24 21.28 25.39 13.19
C TYR A 24 21.38 26.56 12.22
N ARG A 25 22.41 26.54 11.36
CA ARG A 25 22.64 27.57 10.33
C ARG A 25 21.43 27.63 9.38
N ALA A 26 21.03 28.85 9.01
CA ALA A 26 19.99 29.07 8.00
C ALA A 26 20.34 28.34 6.68
N GLY A 27 19.32 27.83 6.00
CA GLY A 27 19.51 26.91 4.87
C GLY A 27 18.97 25.51 5.16
N TYR A 28 19.47 24.55 4.38
CA TYR A 28 19.28 23.12 4.61
C TYR A 28 19.58 22.66 6.05
N PRO A 29 20.64 23.11 6.75
CA PRO A 29 20.92 22.61 8.10
C PRO A 29 19.77 22.86 9.09
N ARG A 30 19.14 24.03 9.03
CA ARG A 30 17.97 24.35 9.86
C ARG A 30 16.71 23.66 9.36
N TYR A 31 16.52 23.56 8.05
CA TYR A 31 15.37 22.86 7.49
C TYR A 31 15.36 21.37 7.84
N THR A 32 16.48 20.67 7.68
CA THR A 32 16.57 19.25 8.04
C THR A 32 16.46 19.03 9.54
N ALA A 33 16.96 19.96 10.38
CA ALA A 33 16.70 19.94 11.81
C ALA A 33 15.20 20.00 12.12
N LEU A 34 14.43 20.87 11.44
CA LEU A 34 12.97 20.91 11.55
C LEU A 34 12.34 19.58 11.09
N LEU A 35 12.70 19.05 9.93
CA LEU A 35 12.16 17.77 9.43
C LEU A 35 12.39 16.64 10.43
N SER A 36 13.59 16.58 11.02
CA SER A 36 13.93 15.57 12.01
C SER A 36 13.23 15.73 13.36
N SER A 37 12.68 16.92 13.66
CA SER A 37 12.06 17.20 14.95
C SER A 37 10.66 16.60 15.09
N HIS A 38 9.97 16.34 13.97
CA HIS A 38 8.62 15.79 13.97
C HIS A 38 8.45 14.78 12.83
N SER A 39 8.13 13.53 13.17
CA SER A 39 8.08 12.44 12.19
C SER A 39 7.13 12.71 11.00
N PRO A 40 5.90 13.24 11.20
CA PRO A 40 5.02 13.65 10.10
C PRO A 40 5.59 14.70 9.13
N TYR A 41 6.66 15.42 9.48
CA TYR A 41 7.31 16.37 8.57
C TYR A 41 8.21 15.70 7.54
N PHE A 42 8.46 14.39 7.63
CA PHE A 42 9.14 13.64 6.56
C PHE A 42 8.23 13.44 5.35
N LEU A 43 7.95 14.55 4.66
CA LEU A 43 7.15 14.66 3.46
C LEU A 43 8.03 14.52 2.24
N CYS A 44 7.63 13.68 1.29
CA CYS A 44 8.32 13.53 0.02
C CYS A 44 7.33 13.22 -1.11
N ARG A 45 7.82 13.28 -2.36
CA ARG A 45 7.02 12.88 -3.52
C ARG A 45 7.18 11.38 -3.79
N SER A 46 6.07 10.70 -4.03
CA SER A 46 6.05 9.27 -4.39
C SER A 46 6.39 9.02 -5.86
N PHE A 47 6.20 10.01 -6.74
CA PHE A 47 6.47 9.97 -8.17
C PHE A 47 5.75 8.84 -8.92
N ASN A 48 4.50 8.57 -8.56
CA ASN A 48 3.75 7.39 -9.04
C ASN A 48 3.70 7.28 -10.56
N ARG A 49 3.50 8.40 -11.28
CA ARG A 49 3.49 8.43 -12.75
C ARG A 49 4.83 8.02 -13.36
N LEU A 50 5.94 8.52 -12.82
CA LEU A 50 7.27 8.14 -13.30
C LEU A 50 7.55 6.67 -12.98
N ARG A 51 7.12 6.22 -11.80
CA ARG A 51 7.30 4.83 -11.41
C ARG A 51 6.59 3.86 -12.34
N ALA A 52 5.33 4.13 -12.66
CA ALA A 52 4.54 3.36 -13.61
C ALA A 52 5.20 3.33 -14.99
N ARG A 53 5.70 4.47 -15.48
CA ARG A 53 6.40 4.51 -16.78
C ARG A 53 7.63 3.61 -16.81
N VAL A 54 8.45 3.64 -15.77
CA VAL A 54 9.63 2.78 -15.68
C VAL A 54 9.23 1.31 -15.55
N LEU A 55 8.16 1.00 -14.81
CA LEU A 55 7.66 -0.37 -14.68
C LEU A 55 7.25 -0.93 -16.05
N LEU A 56 6.46 -0.17 -16.82
CA LEU A 56 6.01 -0.55 -18.15
C LEU A 56 7.18 -0.80 -19.11
N LEU A 57 8.22 0.05 -19.07
CA LEU A 57 9.41 -0.14 -19.90
C LEU A 57 10.19 -1.41 -19.54
N LYS A 58 10.23 -1.79 -18.26
CA LYS A 58 10.87 -3.05 -17.82
C LYS A 58 10.05 -4.27 -18.25
N GLN A 59 8.72 -4.19 -18.17
CA GLN A 59 7.84 -5.26 -18.64
C GLN A 59 8.01 -5.49 -20.15
N ASP A 60 7.98 -4.42 -20.94
CA ASP A 60 8.19 -4.50 -22.39
C ASP A 60 9.56 -5.11 -22.75
N ARG A 61 10.61 -4.73 -22.02
CA ARG A 61 11.94 -5.33 -22.22
C ARG A 61 11.94 -6.83 -21.99
N LEU A 62 11.29 -7.30 -20.91
CA LEU A 62 11.15 -8.73 -20.63
C LEU A 62 10.32 -9.43 -21.71
N SER A 63 9.23 -8.82 -22.19
CA SER A 63 8.41 -9.38 -23.28
C SER A 63 9.20 -9.53 -24.59
N LEU A 64 10.07 -8.58 -24.93
CA LEU A 64 10.93 -8.70 -26.10
C LEU A 64 11.95 -9.85 -25.96
N LEU A 65 12.53 -10.01 -24.77
CA LEU A 65 13.48 -11.09 -24.51
C LEU A 65 12.79 -12.47 -24.48
N GLU A 66 11.58 -12.55 -23.95
CA GLU A 66 10.73 -13.74 -23.97
C GLU A 66 10.42 -14.15 -25.41
N GLN A 67 9.97 -13.21 -26.26
CA GLN A 67 9.74 -13.47 -27.69
C GLN A 67 11.01 -13.93 -28.41
N GLN A 68 12.16 -13.35 -28.09
CA GLN A 68 13.44 -13.76 -28.66
C GLN A 68 13.82 -15.19 -28.21
N LEU A 69 13.62 -15.52 -26.94
CA LEU A 69 13.87 -16.86 -26.41
C LEU A 69 12.96 -17.90 -27.08
N ASP A 70 11.66 -17.63 -27.18
CA ASP A 70 10.68 -18.50 -27.85
C ASP A 70 11.06 -18.76 -29.30
N LYS A 71 11.54 -17.72 -30.00
CA LYS A 71 12.03 -17.85 -31.37
C LYS A 71 13.26 -18.77 -31.44
N LEU A 72 14.23 -18.59 -30.55
CA LEU A 72 15.43 -19.43 -30.51
C LEU A 72 15.10 -20.89 -30.20
N ASP A 73 14.12 -21.14 -29.33
CA ASP A 73 13.65 -22.49 -29.02
C ASP A 73 12.90 -23.13 -30.21
N GLN A 74 12.12 -22.36 -30.97
CA GLN A 74 11.43 -22.83 -32.18
C GLN A 74 12.38 -23.12 -33.35
N GLU A 75 13.45 -22.34 -33.48
CA GLU A 75 14.45 -22.49 -34.55
C GLU A 75 15.52 -23.54 -34.22
N GLU A 76 15.51 -24.13 -33.01
CA GLU A 76 16.48 -25.13 -32.60
C GLU A 76 16.26 -26.46 -33.34
N SER A 77 17.32 -26.94 -33.97
CA SER A 77 17.33 -28.18 -34.74
C SER A 77 17.64 -29.42 -33.90
N CYS A 78 18.29 -29.23 -32.74
CA CYS A 78 18.72 -30.31 -31.86
C CYS A 78 17.90 -30.35 -30.57
N ASP A 79 16.89 -31.22 -30.53
CA ASP A 79 16.02 -31.42 -29.35
C ASP A 79 16.81 -31.72 -28.06
N LEU A 80 18.00 -32.33 -28.17
CA LEU A 80 18.85 -32.61 -27.01
C LEU A 80 19.29 -31.32 -26.31
N PHE A 81 19.52 -30.23 -27.05
CA PHE A 81 19.88 -28.94 -26.47
C PHE A 81 18.70 -28.32 -25.72
N LEU A 82 17.47 -28.51 -26.19
CA LEU A 82 16.25 -28.07 -25.48
C LEU A 82 16.02 -28.91 -24.20
N GLY A 83 16.26 -30.22 -24.26
CA GLY A 83 15.99 -31.13 -23.16
C GLY A 83 17.09 -31.26 -22.11
N ARG A 84 18.30 -30.76 -22.37
CA ARG A 84 19.46 -30.88 -21.45
C ARG A 84 20.34 -29.63 -21.47
N SER A 85 20.09 -28.72 -20.52
CA SER A 85 20.87 -27.47 -20.37
C SER A 85 22.38 -27.67 -20.24
N ARG A 86 22.84 -28.75 -19.60
CA ARG A 86 24.29 -29.09 -19.49
C ARG A 86 24.96 -29.33 -20.84
N ASN A 87 24.18 -29.66 -21.85
CA ASN A 87 24.65 -29.99 -23.19
C ASN A 87 24.21 -28.91 -24.20
N ASP A 88 23.57 -27.84 -23.76
CA ASP A 88 23.15 -26.75 -24.62
C ASP A 88 24.38 -26.01 -25.17
N LYS A 89 24.46 -25.90 -26.49
CA LYS A 89 25.53 -25.20 -27.19
C LYS A 89 25.05 -23.92 -27.89
N ASN A 90 23.76 -23.61 -27.78
CA ASN A 90 23.18 -22.42 -28.38
C ASN A 90 23.57 -21.19 -27.56
N LEU A 91 24.66 -20.53 -27.96
CA LEU A 91 25.22 -19.38 -27.24
C LEU A 91 24.24 -18.19 -27.19
N GLU A 92 23.44 -18.00 -28.24
CA GLU A 92 22.44 -16.92 -28.29
C GLU A 92 21.36 -17.14 -27.24
N ARG A 93 20.86 -18.38 -27.12
CA ARG A 93 19.89 -18.74 -26.09
C ARG A 93 20.47 -18.61 -24.69
N ILE A 94 21.67 -19.12 -24.45
CA ILE A 94 22.35 -19.01 -23.15
C ILE A 94 22.53 -17.54 -22.76
N THR A 95 22.93 -16.69 -23.70
CA THR A 95 23.10 -15.25 -23.47
C THR A 95 21.76 -14.56 -23.20
N THR A 96 20.72 -14.90 -23.97
CA THR A 96 19.35 -14.37 -23.79
C THR A 96 18.81 -14.74 -22.41
N LEU A 97 18.99 -15.99 -21.97
CA LEU A 97 18.60 -16.44 -20.64
C LEU A 97 19.34 -15.71 -19.51
N ALA A 98 20.64 -15.46 -19.67
CA ALA A 98 21.41 -14.68 -18.70
C ALA A 98 20.94 -13.22 -18.63
N GLU A 99 20.56 -12.63 -19.77
CA GLU A 99 19.99 -11.29 -19.80
C GLU A 99 18.59 -11.23 -19.16
N ILE A 100 17.76 -12.24 -19.41
CA ILE A 100 16.44 -12.40 -18.77
C ILE A 100 16.60 -12.46 -17.24
N ASP A 101 17.52 -13.27 -16.73
CA ASP A 101 17.78 -13.39 -15.28
C ASP A 101 18.15 -12.03 -14.65
N SER A 102 19.02 -11.27 -15.32
CA SER A 102 19.39 -9.92 -14.89
C SER A 102 18.21 -8.96 -14.93
N CYS A 103 17.41 -8.99 -16.01
CA CYS A 103 16.24 -8.13 -16.18
C CYS A 103 15.14 -8.45 -15.16
N LEU A 104 14.90 -9.73 -14.86
CA LEU A 104 13.94 -10.16 -13.85
C LEU A 104 14.37 -9.68 -12.46
N THR A 105 15.64 -9.84 -12.12
CA THR A 105 16.19 -9.34 -10.85
C THR A 105 15.97 -7.83 -10.70
N ASP A 106 16.25 -7.04 -11.74
CA ASP A 106 16.03 -5.59 -11.71
C ASP A 106 14.54 -5.23 -11.66
N TYR A 107 13.69 -5.93 -12.43
CA TYR A 107 12.24 -5.76 -12.44
C TYR A 107 11.63 -6.04 -11.05
N ASP A 108 11.95 -7.17 -10.43
CA ASP A 108 11.40 -7.58 -9.13
C ASP A 108 11.84 -6.61 -8.02
N ASN A 109 13.12 -6.24 -8.00
CA ASN A 109 13.63 -5.24 -7.06
C ASN A 109 12.94 -3.89 -7.25
N TYR A 110 12.67 -3.49 -8.49
CA TYR A 110 11.97 -2.25 -8.81
C TYR A 110 10.48 -2.29 -8.42
N LEU A 111 9.82 -3.42 -8.68
CA LEU A 111 8.43 -3.67 -8.31
C LEU A 111 8.25 -3.60 -6.79
N GLU A 112 9.12 -4.27 -6.03
CA GLU A 112 9.04 -4.27 -4.57
C GLU A 112 9.27 -2.86 -3.98
N ARG A 113 10.26 -2.12 -4.49
CA ARG A 113 10.49 -0.71 -4.09
C ARG A 113 9.28 0.17 -4.44
N THR A 114 8.66 -0.07 -5.58
CA THR A 114 7.46 0.66 -6.02
C THR A 114 6.27 0.33 -5.14
N ARG A 115 6.03 -0.96 -4.84
CA ARG A 115 4.99 -1.42 -3.92
C ARG A 115 5.12 -0.77 -2.54
N ARG A 116 6.33 -0.75 -1.96
CA ARG A 116 6.60 -0.07 -0.68
C ARG A 116 6.29 1.43 -0.73
N THR A 117 6.62 2.08 -1.84
CA THR A 117 6.34 3.52 -2.01
C THR A 117 4.84 3.79 -2.14
N LEU A 118 4.12 2.94 -2.88
CA LEU A 118 2.66 3.05 -3.05
C LEU A 118 1.89 2.75 -1.77
N ALA A 119 2.50 2.01 -0.83
CA ALA A 119 1.93 1.75 0.49
C ALA A 119 2.07 2.94 1.46
N LEU A 120 2.82 3.99 1.11
CA LEU A 120 2.93 5.18 1.93
C LEU A 120 1.61 5.97 1.93
N GLY A 121 1.22 6.46 3.10
CA GLY A 121 0.00 7.22 3.29
C GLY A 121 0.13 8.67 2.82
N PRO A 122 -1.01 9.32 2.47
CA PRO A 122 -1.02 10.75 2.25
C PRO A 122 -0.70 11.50 3.55
N PRO A 123 -0.05 12.67 3.47
CA PRO A 123 0.21 13.48 4.65
C PRO A 123 -1.06 14.16 5.15
N SER A 124 -1.03 14.53 6.43
CA SER A 124 -2.02 15.45 6.98
C SER A 124 -1.96 16.80 6.27
N GLU A 125 -3.12 17.36 5.93
CA GLU A 125 -3.22 18.72 5.37
C GLU A 125 -2.62 19.75 6.34
N ARG A 126 -2.82 19.55 7.65
CA ARG A 126 -2.28 20.42 8.70
C ARG A 126 -0.76 20.46 8.66
N ASP A 127 -0.12 19.29 8.56
CA ASP A 127 1.34 19.19 8.59
C ASP A 127 1.97 19.75 7.32
N THR A 128 1.33 19.49 6.18
CA THR A 128 1.72 20.06 4.88
C THR A 128 1.65 21.58 4.92
N GLN A 129 0.53 22.15 5.40
CA GLN A 129 0.34 23.59 5.50
C GLN A 129 1.29 24.23 6.52
N ALA A 130 1.53 23.57 7.66
CA ALA A 130 2.47 24.06 8.67
C ALA A 130 3.89 24.18 8.09
N LEU A 131 4.33 23.17 7.33
CA LEU A 131 5.65 23.17 6.71
C LEU A 131 5.76 24.23 5.61
N GLN A 132 4.73 24.38 4.77
CA GLN A 132 4.65 25.43 3.76
C GLN A 132 4.72 26.83 4.38
N ASN A 133 3.90 27.10 5.41
CA ASN A 133 3.87 28.38 6.13
C ASN A 133 5.23 28.69 6.76
N TRP A 134 5.87 27.70 7.38
CA TRP A 134 7.19 27.87 7.97
C TRP A 134 8.23 28.23 6.91
N LEU A 135 8.22 27.54 5.77
CA LEU A 135 9.13 27.85 4.67
C LEU A 135 8.86 29.21 4.05
N ASP A 136 7.60 29.63 3.95
CA ASP A 136 7.20 30.97 3.48
C ASP A 136 7.65 32.08 4.41
N GLY A 137 7.56 31.86 5.73
CA GLY A 137 8.00 32.84 6.73
C GLY A 137 9.53 32.91 6.89
N THR A 138 10.24 31.80 6.66
CA THR A 138 11.68 31.72 6.95
C THR A 138 12.56 31.82 5.71
N GLY A 139 12.10 31.37 4.54
CA GLY A 139 12.91 31.35 3.32
C GLY A 139 14.15 30.45 3.40
N MET A 140 14.10 29.37 4.19
CA MET A 140 15.28 28.52 4.47
C MET A 140 15.81 27.73 3.27
N ILE A 141 15.00 27.46 2.25
CA ILE A 141 15.41 26.79 1.01
C ILE A 141 14.80 27.51 -0.20
N ALA A 142 15.38 27.29 -1.38
CA ALA A 142 14.95 27.96 -2.60
C ALA A 142 13.49 27.62 -2.96
N ARG A 143 12.83 28.52 -3.70
CA ARG A 143 11.41 28.34 -4.06
C ARG A 143 11.21 27.11 -4.95
N GLU A 144 12.18 26.85 -5.80
CA GLU A 144 12.25 25.71 -6.70
C GLU A 144 12.39 24.40 -5.91
N GLU A 145 13.21 24.40 -4.85
CA GLU A 145 13.48 23.22 -4.02
C GLU A 145 12.28 22.83 -3.15
N ARG A 146 11.46 23.78 -2.70
CA ARG A 146 10.24 23.51 -1.91
C ARG A 146 8.98 23.28 -2.74
N ALA A 147 9.03 23.45 -4.06
CA ALA A 147 7.88 23.29 -4.96
C ALA A 147 7.26 21.88 -4.91
N TYR A 148 7.99 20.88 -4.42
CA TYR A 148 7.47 19.54 -4.20
C TYR A 148 6.26 19.52 -3.25
N LEU A 149 6.20 20.42 -2.26
CA LEU A 149 5.10 20.51 -1.30
C LEU A 149 3.76 20.91 -1.94
N SER A 150 3.79 21.51 -3.13
CA SER A 150 2.59 21.89 -3.88
C SER A 150 1.95 20.71 -4.64
N HIS A 151 2.60 19.53 -4.66
CA HIS A 151 2.13 18.35 -5.38
C HIS A 151 1.24 17.46 -4.51
N SER A 152 0.09 17.97 -4.04
CA SER A 152 -0.77 17.27 -3.07
C SER A 152 -1.15 15.83 -3.44
N ARG A 153 -1.34 15.54 -4.74
CA ARG A 153 -1.68 14.19 -5.23
C ARG A 153 -0.52 13.19 -5.23
N ASP A 154 0.71 13.67 -5.14
CA ASP A 154 1.95 12.88 -5.24
C ASP A 154 2.77 12.98 -3.95
N LEU A 155 2.28 13.71 -2.94
CA LEU A 155 2.94 13.92 -1.66
C LEU A 155 2.56 12.80 -0.68
N VAL A 156 3.54 12.24 0.02
CA VAL A 156 3.39 11.14 0.98
C VAL A 156 4.24 11.39 2.23
N THR A 157 3.85 10.75 3.33
CA THR A 157 4.65 10.73 4.57
C THR A 157 5.47 9.44 4.63
N VAL A 158 6.75 9.55 4.95
CA VAL A 158 7.67 8.40 5.04
C VAL A 158 7.43 7.57 6.32
N THR A 159 6.87 8.18 7.35
CA THR A 159 6.57 7.54 8.64
C THR A 159 5.44 6.52 8.52
N PRO A 160 5.56 5.35 9.20
CA PRO A 160 4.50 4.36 9.25
C PRO A 160 3.17 4.95 9.68
N ALA A 161 2.13 4.50 9.00
CA ALA A 161 0.76 4.93 9.15
C ALA A 161 0.09 4.33 10.41
N ASP A 162 0.82 4.14 11.52
CA ASP A 162 0.36 3.34 12.66
C ASP A 162 -0.88 3.94 13.36
N ASP A 163 -1.15 5.24 13.19
CA ASP A 163 -2.38 5.90 13.66
C ASP A 163 -3.38 6.26 12.54
N THR A 164 -3.12 5.81 11.30
CA THR A 164 -3.83 6.26 10.10
C THR A 164 -5.06 5.41 9.79
N ALA A 165 -5.46 4.47 10.64
CA ALA A 165 -6.78 3.84 10.52
C ALA A 165 -7.91 4.89 10.63
N MET A 166 -7.69 5.95 11.44
CA MET A 166 -8.63 7.05 11.61
C MET A 166 -8.57 8.07 10.45
N THR A 167 -7.38 8.40 9.94
CA THR A 167 -7.23 9.34 8.82
C THR A 167 -7.56 8.71 7.46
N HIS A 168 -7.49 7.39 7.30
CA HIS A 168 -8.07 6.70 6.13
C HIS A 168 -9.59 6.82 6.09
N LEU A 169 -10.24 6.87 7.25
CA LEU A 169 -11.68 7.12 7.38
C LEU A 169 -12.05 8.58 7.06
N GLU A 170 -11.19 9.53 7.43
CA GLU A 170 -11.39 10.95 7.11
C GLU A 170 -11.09 11.28 5.64
N THR A 171 -10.00 10.78 5.08
CA THR A 171 -9.68 10.97 3.64
C THR A 171 -10.72 10.32 2.73
N TRP A 172 -11.31 9.18 3.12
CA TRP A 172 -12.46 8.60 2.44
C TRP A 172 -13.71 9.50 2.50
N ARG A 173 -13.91 10.26 3.58
CA ARG A 173 -15.01 11.23 3.71
C ARG A 173 -14.77 12.50 2.89
N PHE A 174 -13.54 13.01 2.84
CA PHE A 174 -13.22 14.24 2.10
C PHE A 174 -13.07 14.02 0.59
N GLN A 175 -12.64 12.84 0.14
CA GLN A 175 -12.55 12.54 -1.29
C GLN A 175 -13.93 12.45 -1.97
N LYS A 176 -15.03 12.34 -1.20
CA LYS A 176 -16.40 12.41 -1.73
C LYS A 176 -16.89 13.84 -2.00
N SER A 177 -16.19 14.88 -1.53
CA SER A 177 -16.69 16.26 -1.58
C SER A 177 -16.20 17.10 -2.77
N THR A 178 -15.26 16.62 -3.59
CA THR A 178 -14.68 17.43 -4.67
C THR A 178 -14.45 16.63 -5.95
N THR A 179 -15.53 16.22 -6.61
CA THR A 179 -15.61 16.20 -8.08
C THR A 179 -17.08 16.13 -8.51
N HIS A 180 -17.61 17.27 -8.96
CA HIS A 180 -18.82 17.31 -9.78
C HIS A 180 -18.50 16.81 -11.19
N THR A 181 -18.82 15.55 -11.48
CA THR A 181 -19.24 15.07 -12.81
C THR A 181 -20.10 13.80 -12.63
N PRO A 182 -21.24 13.65 -13.32
CA PRO A 182 -22.18 12.58 -13.03
C PRO A 182 -21.79 11.31 -13.79
N THR A 183 -21.23 10.32 -13.10
CA THR A 183 -21.19 8.94 -13.59
C THR A 183 -22.12 8.09 -12.74
N HIS A 184 -23.19 7.62 -13.38
CA HIS A 184 -24.34 6.87 -12.88
C HIS A 184 -24.04 5.54 -12.14
N CYS A 185 -22.81 5.27 -11.71
CA CYS A 185 -22.38 3.94 -11.24
C CYS A 185 -21.78 3.90 -9.82
N GLY A 186 -22.07 4.89 -8.97
CA GLY A 186 -21.72 4.84 -7.53
C GLY A 186 -22.82 4.23 -6.66
N CYS A 187 -24.08 4.35 -7.09
CA CYS A 187 -25.26 3.95 -6.30
C CYS A 187 -25.37 2.43 -6.19
N LEU A 188 -25.11 1.70 -7.28
CA LEU A 188 -25.19 0.23 -7.31
C LEU A 188 -24.20 -0.43 -6.35
N ALA A 189 -22.95 0.04 -6.30
CA ALA A 189 -21.95 -0.52 -5.40
C ALA A 189 -22.25 -0.23 -3.92
N GLN A 190 -22.81 0.94 -3.63
CA GLN A 190 -23.17 1.34 -2.27
C GLN A 190 -24.45 0.61 -1.78
N VAL A 191 -25.41 0.40 -2.68
CA VAL A 191 -26.60 -0.42 -2.44
C VAL A 191 -26.23 -1.90 -2.27
N ALA A 192 -25.31 -2.44 -3.08
CA ALA A 192 -24.84 -3.81 -2.95
C ALA A 192 -24.15 -4.06 -1.59
N LYS A 193 -23.32 -3.12 -1.12
CA LYS A 193 -22.69 -3.20 0.22
C LYS A 193 -23.71 -3.14 1.35
N ALA A 194 -24.73 -2.27 1.24
CA ALA A 194 -25.79 -2.19 2.23
C ALA A 194 -26.65 -3.46 2.26
N LEU A 195 -26.98 -4.03 1.10
CA LEU A 195 -27.69 -5.29 0.97
C LEU A 195 -26.88 -6.46 1.53
N LEU A 196 -25.58 -6.53 1.26
CA LEU A 196 -24.70 -7.57 1.81
C LEU A 196 -24.64 -7.51 3.33
N LEU A 197 -24.46 -6.31 3.91
CA LEU A 197 -24.49 -6.10 5.35
C LEU A 197 -25.85 -6.51 5.94
N PHE A 198 -26.94 -6.12 5.30
CA PHE A 198 -28.29 -6.50 5.72
C PHE A 198 -28.49 -8.02 5.71
N VAL A 199 -28.09 -8.70 4.63
CA VAL A 199 -28.17 -10.17 4.52
C VAL A 199 -27.34 -10.85 5.61
N ILE A 200 -26.12 -10.39 5.86
CA ILE A 200 -25.26 -10.94 6.92
C ILE A 200 -25.90 -10.74 8.30
N THR A 201 -26.44 -9.55 8.59
CA THR A 201 -27.08 -9.27 9.87
C THR A 201 -28.33 -10.13 10.10
N MET A 202 -29.18 -10.28 9.08
CA MET A 202 -30.36 -11.15 9.15
C MET A 202 -29.97 -12.61 9.34
N LEU A 203 -28.94 -13.08 8.65
CA LEU A 203 -28.45 -14.46 8.74
C LEU A 203 -27.89 -14.80 10.12
N LEU A 204 -27.32 -13.82 10.83
CA LEU A 204 -26.79 -13.99 12.20
C LEU A 204 -27.85 -13.80 13.29
N LEU A 205 -28.77 -12.84 13.15
CA LEU A 205 -29.76 -12.50 14.18
C LEU A 205 -31.03 -13.35 14.12
N LEU A 206 -31.50 -13.72 12.93
CA LEU A 206 -32.74 -14.47 12.74
C LEU A 206 -32.76 -15.84 13.45
N PRO A 207 -31.72 -16.69 13.39
CA PRO A 207 -31.72 -17.97 14.12
C PRO A 207 -31.70 -17.78 15.64
N VAL A 208 -31.02 -16.75 16.14
CA VAL A 208 -30.97 -16.43 17.58
C VAL A 208 -32.35 -16.02 18.09
N ILE A 209 -33.08 -15.20 17.32
CA ILE A 209 -34.44 -14.75 17.66
C ILE A 209 -35.43 -15.92 17.60
N LEU A 210 -35.36 -16.78 16.57
CA LEU A 210 -36.24 -17.94 16.43
C LEU A 210 -36.01 -19.00 17.52
N CYS A 211 -34.75 -19.21 17.92
CA CYS A 211 -34.42 -20.08 19.06
C CYS A 211 -34.94 -19.54 20.39
N ASN A 212 -35.01 -18.21 20.54
CA ASN A 212 -35.51 -17.58 21.75
C ASN A 212 -37.04 -17.73 21.92
N ILE A 213 -37.80 -17.70 20.82
CA ILE A 213 -39.27 -17.82 20.84
C ILE A 213 -39.72 -19.29 20.99
N THR A 214 -38.92 -20.22 20.47
CA THR A 214 -39.30 -21.63 20.45
C THR A 214 -38.89 -22.30 21.76
N THR A 215 -39.81 -22.89 22.52
CA THR A 215 -39.49 -23.51 23.83
C THR A 215 -38.95 -24.95 23.71
N SER A 216 -39.25 -25.66 22.61
CA SER A 216 -38.86 -27.07 22.45
C SER A 216 -37.44 -27.26 21.94
N ALA A 217 -36.68 -28.12 22.62
CA ALA A 217 -35.27 -28.37 22.32
C ALA A 217 -35.05 -28.94 20.90
N THR A 218 -35.93 -29.83 20.45
CA THR A 218 -35.83 -30.47 19.12
C THR A 218 -35.99 -29.47 17.98
N LEU A 219 -36.95 -28.53 18.09
CA LEU A 219 -37.15 -27.52 17.04
C LEU A 219 -35.99 -26.54 16.97
N ARG A 220 -35.39 -26.16 18.11
CA ARG A 220 -34.19 -25.31 18.15
C ARG A 220 -33.04 -25.93 17.37
N VAL A 221 -32.78 -27.22 17.56
CA VAL A 221 -31.70 -27.93 16.84
C VAL A 221 -31.98 -27.99 15.34
N ILE A 222 -33.22 -28.28 14.93
CA ILE A 222 -33.60 -28.32 13.50
C ILE A 222 -33.41 -26.94 12.85
N ILE A 223 -33.81 -25.86 13.52
CA ILE A 223 -33.64 -24.48 13.04
C ILE A 223 -32.15 -24.15 12.87
N ILE A 224 -31.31 -24.45 13.87
CA ILE A 224 -29.86 -24.19 13.79
C ILE A 224 -29.23 -24.96 12.62
N MET A 225 -29.58 -26.23 12.44
CA MET A 225 -29.07 -27.05 11.32
C MET A 225 -29.49 -26.48 9.96
N ALA A 226 -30.74 -26.06 9.80
CA ALA A 226 -31.21 -25.48 8.54
C ALA A 226 -30.50 -24.15 8.20
N PHE A 227 -30.32 -23.26 9.19
CA PHE A 227 -29.66 -21.97 9.01
C PHE A 227 -28.14 -22.08 8.82
N THR A 228 -27.49 -23.06 9.44
CA THR A 228 -26.04 -23.31 9.23
C THR A 228 -25.77 -23.86 7.84
N ILE A 229 -26.63 -24.76 7.32
CA ILE A 229 -26.52 -25.27 5.95
C ILE A 229 -26.73 -24.14 4.93
N SER A 230 -27.74 -23.30 5.11
CA SER A 230 -27.97 -22.16 4.20
C SER A 230 -26.82 -21.14 4.25
N TYR A 231 -26.25 -20.89 5.44
CA TYR A 231 -25.06 -20.04 5.62
C TYR A 231 -23.86 -20.56 4.81
N LEU A 232 -23.54 -21.85 4.93
CA LEU A 232 -22.41 -22.45 4.22
C LEU A 232 -22.61 -22.43 2.69
N LEU A 233 -23.85 -22.63 2.22
CA LEU A 233 -24.16 -22.60 0.79
C LEU A 233 -24.01 -21.18 0.21
N ILE A 234 -24.46 -20.15 0.93
CA ILE A 234 -24.28 -18.75 0.55
C ILE A 234 -22.80 -18.37 0.55
N LEU A 235 -22.03 -18.77 1.56
CA LEU A 235 -20.58 -18.54 1.60
C LEU A 235 -19.86 -19.22 0.45
N SER A 236 -20.23 -20.45 0.08
CA SER A 236 -19.63 -21.18 -1.03
C SER A 236 -19.85 -20.47 -2.37
N ILE A 237 -21.06 -19.95 -2.60
CA ILE A 237 -21.40 -19.20 -3.82
C ILE A 237 -20.64 -17.85 -3.87
N LEU A 238 -20.58 -17.13 -2.75
CA LEU A 238 -19.87 -15.84 -2.66
C LEU A 238 -18.35 -15.99 -2.74
N ALA A 239 -17.79 -17.06 -2.17
CA ALA A 239 -16.39 -17.38 -2.31
C ALA A 239 -16.04 -17.63 -3.78
N LYS A 240 -16.88 -18.41 -4.50
CA LYS A 240 -16.69 -18.68 -5.92
C LYS A 240 -16.79 -17.43 -6.79
N SER A 241 -17.70 -16.50 -6.47
CA SER A 241 -17.83 -15.23 -7.22
C SER A 241 -16.62 -14.32 -7.02
N ARG A 242 -16.10 -14.21 -5.78
CA ARG A 242 -14.89 -13.44 -5.49
C ARG A 242 -13.66 -14.00 -6.20
N THR A 243 -13.52 -15.33 -6.27
CA THR A 243 -12.39 -15.94 -6.99
C THR A 243 -12.45 -15.63 -8.48
N ILE A 244 -13.63 -15.61 -9.10
CA ILE A 244 -13.81 -15.25 -10.52
C ILE A 244 -13.50 -13.77 -10.76
N GLU A 245 -13.97 -12.86 -9.90
CA GLU A 245 -13.66 -11.43 -10.01
C GLU A 245 -12.15 -11.14 -9.82
N LEU A 246 -11.48 -11.86 -8.93
CA LEU A 246 -10.03 -11.72 -8.72
C LEU A 246 -9.21 -12.22 -9.92
N ILE A 247 -9.67 -13.29 -10.57
CA ILE A 247 -9.06 -13.82 -11.79
C ILE A 247 -9.26 -12.85 -12.97
N ILE A 248 -10.45 -12.23 -13.08
CA ILE A 248 -10.74 -11.24 -14.13
C ILE A 248 -9.98 -9.93 -13.89
N ALA A 249 -9.88 -9.47 -12.63
CA ALA A 249 -9.12 -8.26 -12.28
C ALA A 249 -7.59 -8.44 -12.40
N GLY A 250 -7.09 -9.68 -12.45
CA GLY A 250 -5.70 -9.99 -12.78
C GLY A 250 -5.43 -10.10 -14.29
N ALA A 251 -6.46 -10.05 -15.13
CA ALA A 251 -6.39 -10.21 -16.59
C ALA A 251 -6.56 -8.91 -17.39
N THR A 252 -6.60 -7.75 -16.71
CA THR A 252 -6.61 -6.39 -17.32
C THR A 252 -5.46 -5.57 -16.81
#